data_AF-A0AAU4N7Q5-F1
#
_entry.id   AF-A0AAU4N7Q5-F1
#
_cell.length_a   1.000
_cell.length_b   1.000
_cell.length_c   1.000
_cell.angle_alpha   90.00
_cell.angle_beta   90.00
_cell.angle_gamma   90.00
#
_symmetry.space_group_name_H-M   'P 1'
#
loop_
_entity.id
_entity.type
_entity.pdbx_description
1 polymer ?
#
loop_
_entity_poly.entity_id
_entity_poly.type
_entity_poly.pdbx_seq_one_letter_code
_entity_poly.pdbx_strand_id
1 'polypeptide(L)'
;MITAETPDCLIVSGMPGAGKSTVTRLVAERLARSARLDGDELNGMIVNGFVWALGEPADEAARQVELLHRNLCALATTSQTPASRR
;
A
#
# COMPACT_ATOMS: atom_id res chain seq x y z
N MET A 1 13.23 -14.66 18.71
CA MET A 1 12.87 -13.30 19.15
C MET A 1 13.40 -12.37 18.07
N ILE A 2 12.53 -11.82 17.21
CA ILE A 2 12.98 -10.83 16.21
C ILE A 2 13.19 -9.53 16.98
N THR A 3 14.44 -9.26 17.32
CA THR A 3 14.91 -8.01 17.92
C THR A 3 15.74 -7.27 16.87
N ALA A 4 15.03 -6.58 15.99
CA ALA A 4 15.51 -5.44 15.23
C ALA A 4 14.45 -4.37 15.48
N GLU A 5 14.81 -3.10 15.55
CA GLU A 5 13.81 -2.02 15.50
C GLU A 5 12.80 -2.39 14.40
N THR A 6 11.57 -2.70 14.79
CA THR A 6 10.58 -3.24 13.86
C THR A 6 10.46 -2.23 12.72
N PRO A 7 10.71 -2.61 11.46
CA PRO A 7 10.50 -1.67 10.38
C PRO A 7 9.06 -1.16 10.47
N ASP A 8 8.88 0.15 10.67
CA ASP A 8 7.57 0.78 10.81
C ASP A 8 6.70 0.62 9.55
N CYS A 9 7.29 0.11 8.45
CA CYS A 9 6.63 -0.18 7.19
C CYS A 9 7.14 -1.50 6.56
N LEU A 10 6.22 -2.44 6.31
CA LEU A 10 6.47 -3.65 5.52
C LEU A 10 5.92 -3.46 4.10
N ILE A 11 6.80 -3.49 3.10
CA ILE A 11 6.42 -3.39 1.68
C ILE A 11 6.41 -4.78 1.06
N VAL A 12 5.28 -5.17 0.46
CA VAL A 12 5.11 -6.45 -0.24
C VAL A 12 4.78 -6.20 -1.70
N SER A 13 5.64 -6.65 -2.61
CA SER A 13 5.48 -6.54 -4.06
C SER A 13 5.62 -7.90 -4.73
N GLY A 14 5.17 -7.99 -5.99
CA GLY A 14 5.13 -9.24 -6.76
C GLY A 14 3.99 -9.25 -7.79
N MET A 15 4.02 -10.22 -8.69
CA MET A 15 3.05 -10.34 -9.78
C MET A 15 1.60 -10.50 -9.28
N PRO A 16 0.58 -10.17 -10.09
CA PRO A 16 -0.80 -10.53 -9.81
C PRO A 16 -0.93 -12.02 -9.51
N GLY A 17 -1.75 -12.39 -8.51
CA GLY A 17 -1.91 -13.79 -8.10
C GLY A 17 -0.81 -14.37 -7.19
N ALA A 18 0.28 -13.66 -6.92
CA ALA A 18 1.37 -14.13 -6.05
C ALA A 18 1.01 -14.25 -4.54
N GLY A 19 -0.24 -14.02 -4.16
CA GLY A 19 -0.70 -14.15 -2.76
C GLY A 19 -0.39 -12.95 -1.85
N LYS A 20 0.05 -11.81 -2.41
CA LYS A 20 0.42 -10.59 -1.64
C LYS A 20 -0.69 -10.14 -0.68
N SER A 21 -1.91 -9.97 -1.18
CA SER A 21 -3.05 -9.50 -0.39
C SER A 21 -3.42 -10.50 0.72
N THR A 22 -3.23 -11.80 0.48
CA THR A 22 -3.42 -12.84 1.50
C THR A 22 -2.37 -12.72 2.60
N VAL A 23 -1.09 -12.66 2.23
CA VAL A 23 0.02 -12.58 3.20
C VAL A 23 -0.05 -11.29 4.00
N THR A 24 -0.26 -10.14 3.37
CA THR A 24 -0.32 -8.84 4.06
C THR A 24 -1.50 -8.77 5.03
N ARG A 25 -2.67 -9.35 4.68
CA ARG A 25 -3.81 -9.46 5.60
C ARG A 25 -3.47 -10.33 6.81
N LEU A 26 -2.93 -11.53 6.58
CA LEU A 26 -2.56 -12.45 7.67
C LEU A 26 -1.45 -11.91 8.58
N VAL A 27 -0.55 -11.07 8.05
CA VAL A 27 0.45 -10.36 8.86
C VAL A 27 -0.22 -9.26 9.69
N ALA A 28 -1.04 -8.41 9.06
CA ALA A 28 -1.71 -7.31 9.73
C ALA A 28 -2.58 -7.78 10.91
N GLU A 29 -3.34 -8.87 10.74
CA GLU A 29 -4.21 -9.46 11.77
C GLU A 29 -3.46 -10.03 12.98
N ARG A 30 -2.16 -10.33 12.84
CA ARG A 30 -1.32 -10.85 13.94
C ARG A 30 -0.62 -9.75 14.73
N LEU A 31 -0.62 -8.52 14.25
CA LEU A 31 0.00 -7.38 14.92
C LEU A 31 -1.02 -6.69 15.83
N ALA A 32 -0.59 -6.31 17.04
CA ALA A 32 -1.46 -5.61 17.99
C ALA A 32 -1.99 -4.27 17.45
N ARG A 33 -1.22 -3.61 16.57
CA ARG A 33 -1.60 -2.42 15.83
C ARG A 33 -1.00 -2.50 14.45
N SER A 34 -1.83 -2.34 13.42
CA SER A 34 -1.40 -2.35 12.03
C SER A 34 -2.37 -1.56 11.17
N ALA A 35 -1.86 -1.00 10.08
CA ALA A 35 -2.65 -0.50 8.97
C ALA A 35 -2.16 -1.19 7.71
N ARG A 36 -3.06 -1.89 7.01
CA ARG A 36 -2.76 -2.49 5.71
C ARG A 36 -3.15 -1.48 4.63
N LEU A 37 -2.19 -1.13 3.79
CA LEU A 37 -2.43 -0.28 2.61
C LEU A 37 -2.29 -1.14 1.36
N ASP A 38 -3.28 -1.07 0.47
CA ASP A 38 -3.35 -1.86 -0.75
C ASP A 38 -3.43 -0.94 -1.97
N GLY A 39 -2.53 -1.16 -2.94
CA GLY A 39 -2.44 -0.31 -4.12
C GLY A 39 -3.62 -0.46 -5.07
N ASP A 40 -4.23 -1.65 -5.14
CA ASP A 40 -5.37 -1.91 -6.01
C ASP A 40 -6.63 -1.28 -5.40
N GLU A 41 -6.80 -1.36 -4.07
CA GLU A 41 -7.88 -0.65 -3.35
C GLU A 41 -7.76 0.88 -3.54
N LEU A 42 -6.54 1.42 -3.48
CA LEU A 42 -6.30 2.85 -3.71
C LEU A 42 -6.60 3.28 -5.16
N ASN A 43 -6.16 2.50 -6.15
CA ASN A 43 -6.49 2.73 -7.55
C ASN A 43 -8.01 2.70 -7.80
N GLY A 44 -8.72 1.81 -7.10
CA GLY A 44 -10.18 1.71 -7.16
C GLY A 44 -10.93 2.97 -6.74
N MET A 45 -10.28 3.94 -6.09
CA MET A 45 -10.88 5.25 -5.79
C MET A 45 -10.97 6.17 -7.02
N ILE A 46 -10.27 5.87 -8.12
CA ILE A 46 -10.38 6.61 -9.37
C ILE A 46 -11.63 6.12 -10.12
N VAL A 47 -12.74 6.84 -9.97
CA VAL A 47 -14.04 6.44 -10.56
C VAL A 47 -14.09 6.67 -12.06
N ASN A 48 -13.54 7.78 -12.55
CA ASN A 48 -13.53 8.15 -13.96
C ASN A 48 -12.10 8.37 -14.45
N GLY A 49 -11.82 7.93 -15.67
CA GLY A 49 -10.50 8.10 -16.30
C GLY A 49 -9.41 7.21 -15.73
N PHE A 50 -9.76 6.14 -15.00
CA PHE A 50 -8.79 5.16 -14.52
C PHE A 50 -8.04 4.51 -15.69
N VAL A 51 -6.71 4.49 -15.61
CA VAL A 51 -5.84 3.79 -16.56
C VAL A 51 -4.97 2.83 -15.76
N TRP A 52 -5.16 1.54 -16.01
CA TRP A 52 -4.40 0.48 -15.35
C TRP A 52 -2.89 0.60 -15.65
N ALA A 53 -2.05 0.05 -14.78
CA ALA A 53 -0.61 -0.02 -15.04
C ALA A 53 -0.35 -0.78 -16.36
N LEU A 54 0.42 -0.19 -17.27
CA LEU A 54 0.61 -0.67 -18.66
C LEU A 54 -0.63 -0.55 -19.56
N GLY A 55 -1.62 0.25 -19.17
CA GLY A 55 -2.78 0.62 -19.99
C GLY A 55 -2.47 1.77 -20.95
N GLU A 56 -3.49 2.13 -21.74
CA GLU A 56 -3.44 3.26 -22.67
C GLU A 56 -4.44 4.36 -22.24
N PRO A 57 -4.08 5.65 -22.33
CA PRO A 57 -2.80 6.19 -22.79
C PRO A 57 -1.61 5.91 -21.85
N ALA A 58 -0.45 5.55 -22.41
CA ALA A 58 0.73 5.16 -21.64
C ALA A 58 1.28 6.26 -20.70
N ASP A 59 1.17 7.53 -21.10
CA ASP A 59 1.55 8.70 -20.30
C ASP A 59 0.63 8.85 -19.08
N GLU A 60 -0.68 8.65 -19.28
CA GLU A 60 -1.66 8.68 -18.20
C GLU A 60 -1.48 7.48 -17.25
N ALA A 61 -1.19 6.29 -17.77
CA ALA A 61 -0.87 5.12 -16.95
C ALA A 61 0.35 5.38 -16.04
N ALA A 62 1.43 5.94 -16.59
CA ALA A 62 2.62 6.29 -15.82
C ALA A 62 2.32 7.34 -14.75
N ARG A 63 1.53 8.37 -15.10
CA ARG A 63 1.10 9.42 -14.17
C ARG A 63 0.27 8.87 -13.02
N GLN A 64 -0.68 7.96 -13.29
CA GLN A 64 -1.50 7.34 -12.24
C GLN A 64 -0.69 6.43 -11.33
N VAL A 65 0.28 5.67 -11.86
CA VAL A 65 1.21 4.87 -11.05
C VAL A 65 2.04 5.76 -10.13
N GLU A 66 2.54 6.89 -10.62
CA GLU A 66 3.28 7.84 -9.77
C GLU A 66 2.40 8.42 -8.66
N LEU A 67 1.17 8.83 -8.99
CA LEU A 67 0.21 9.32 -8.01
C LEU A 67 -0.15 8.27 -6.96
N LEU A 68 -0.36 7.02 -7.38
CA LEU A 68 -0.59 5.89 -6.48
C LEU A 68 0.54 5.76 -5.46
N HIS A 69 1.79 5.76 -5.92
CA HIS A 69 2.96 5.66 -5.03
C HIS A 69 3.02 6.82 -4.04
N ARG A 70 2.81 8.07 -4.50
CA ARG A 70 2.79 9.25 -3.62
C ARG A 70 1.70 9.15 -2.56
N ASN A 71 0.49 8.75 -2.96
CA ASN A 71 -0.64 8.59 -2.05
C ASN A 71 -0.40 7.47 -1.02
N LEU A 72 0.13 6.32 -1.45
CA LEU A 72 0.52 5.24 -0.54
C LEU A 72 1.54 5.70 0.50
N CYS A 73 2.59 6.41 0.08
CA CYS A 73 3.61 6.94 0.99
C CYS A 73 3.03 7.96 1.99
N ALA A 74 2.15 8.85 1.53
CA ALA A 74 1.49 9.82 2.39
C ALA A 74 0.61 9.12 3.45
N LEU A 75 -0.21 8.17 3.03
CA LEU A 75 -1.05 7.38 3.94
C LEU A 75 -0.20 6.60 4.94
N ALA A 76 0.85 5.92 4.48
CA ALA A 76 1.77 5.18 5.34
C ALA A 76 2.35 6.09 6.44
N THR A 77 2.78 7.31 6.08
CA THR A 77 3.32 8.27 7.03
C THR A 77 2.29 8.69 8.08
N THR A 78 1.05 8.95 7.68
CA THR A 78 -0.02 9.32 8.63
C THR A 78 -0.47 8.17 9.54
N SER A 79 -0.45 6.93 9.03
CA SER A 79 -0.84 5.73 9.78
C SER A 79 0.18 5.29 10.82
N GLN A 80 1.43 5.75 10.72
CA GLN A 80 2.52 5.46 11.67
C GLN A 80 2.47 6.27 12.98
N THR A 81 1.37 7.00 13.26
CA THR A 81 1.28 7.90 14.42
C THR A 81 1.62 7.17 15.75
N PRO A 82 2.62 7.65 16.53
CA PRO A 82 3.05 6.98 17.75
C PRO A 82 1.94 7.00 18.81
N ALA A 83 1.87 5.89 19.56
CA ALA A 83 0.90 5.67 20.64
C ALA A 83 0.97 6.67 21.80
N SER A 84 1.98 7.54 21.87
CA SER A 84 2.27 8.41 23.00
C SER A 84 1.50 9.75 23.01
N ARG A 85 0.46 9.91 22.18
CA ARG A 85 -0.37 11.14 22.10
C ARG A 85 -1.81 10.98 22.59
N ARG A 86 -2.10 10.00 23.45
CA ARG A 86 -3.39 9.89 24.15
C ARG A 86 -3.19 9.80 25.65
#